data_AF-A0A3N8PEY6-F1
#
_entry.id   AF-A0A3N8PEY6-F1
#
_cell.length_a   1.000
_cell.length_b   1.000
_cell.length_c   1.000
_cell.angle_alpha   90.00
_cell.angle_beta   90.00
_cell.angle_gamma   90.00
#
_symmetry.space_group_name_H-M   'P 1'
#
loop_
_entity.id
_entity.type
_entity.pdbx_description
1 polymer ?
#
loop_
_entity_poly.entity_id
_entity_poly.type
_entity_poly.pdbx_seq_one_letter_code
_entity_poly.pdbx_strand_id
1 'polypeptide(L)'
;MKIEAEIGLLRDLGGSDKRITDYIEETDSTDQIFGIVRAFYICVKMISDKLADAKGFSLEVREDYFNTLINFTDFSQIRLIIMGIQFMDWEAARYLRKNGEFVAVLNAAGASLDPY
;
A
#
# COMPACT_ATOMS: atom_id res chain seq x y z
N MET A 1 -4.73 -7.47 -12.93
CA MET A 1 -4.96 -6.09 -13.42
C MET A 1 -4.02 -5.85 -14.62
N LYS A 2 -4.33 -4.98 -15.59
CA LYS A 2 -3.48 -4.82 -16.80
C LYS A 2 -2.06 -4.35 -16.44
N ILE A 3 -1.94 -3.30 -15.62
CA ILE A 3 -0.65 -2.77 -15.17
C ILE A 3 0.21 -3.81 -14.43
N GLU A 4 -0.42 -4.67 -13.62
CA GLU A 4 0.24 -5.72 -12.85
C GLU A 4 0.84 -6.80 -13.75
N ALA A 5 0.14 -7.19 -14.81
CA ALA A 5 0.65 -8.12 -15.81
C ALA A 5 1.84 -7.52 -16.58
N GLU A 6 1.79 -6.23 -16.90
CA GLU A 6 2.88 -5.52 -17.57
C GLU A 6 4.13 -5.40 -16.68
N ILE A 7 3.96 -5.15 -15.37
CA ILE A 7 5.05 -5.17 -14.40
C ILE A 7 5.68 -6.57 -14.30
N GLY A 8 4.86 -7.62 -14.24
CA GLY A 8 5.34 -9.00 -14.26
C GLY A 8 6.20 -9.30 -15.50
N LEU A 9 5.72 -8.92 -16.69
CA LEU A 9 6.48 -9.06 -17.94
C LEU A 9 7.78 -8.24 -17.92
N LEU A 10 7.77 -7.01 -17.41
CA LEU A 10 8.98 -6.20 -17.29
C LEU A 10 10.01 -6.89 -16.39
N ARG A 11 9.57 -7.51 -15.29
CA ARG A 11 10.46 -8.25 -14.39
C ARG A 11 11.01 -9.52 -15.03
N ASP A 12 10.17 -10.30 -15.71
CA ASP A 12 10.57 -11.51 -16.43
C ASP A 12 11.62 -11.22 -17.52
N LEU A 13 11.57 -10.02 -18.10
CA LEU A 13 12.55 -9.51 -19.06
C LEU A 13 13.82 -8.91 -18.41
N GLY A 14 14.00 -9.06 -17.09
CA GLY A 14 15.15 -8.54 -16.35
C GLY A 14 15.09 -7.03 -16.07
N GLY A 15 13.89 -6.45 -16.06
CA GLY A 15 13.67 -5.05 -15.71
C GLY A 15 14.09 -4.74 -14.27
N SER A 16 14.81 -3.63 -14.09
CA SER A 16 15.16 -3.10 -12.78
C SER A 16 13.97 -2.39 -12.12
N ASP A 17 14.04 -2.18 -10.81
CA ASP A 17 13.02 -1.40 -10.08
C ASP A 17 12.86 0.00 -10.66
N LYS A 18 13.97 0.64 -11.04
CA LYS A 18 13.93 1.93 -11.73
C LYS A 18 13.08 1.88 -13.00
N ARG A 19 13.26 0.85 -13.84
CA ARG A 19 12.48 0.71 -15.08
C ARG A 19 10.99 0.52 -14.80
N ILE A 20 10.65 -0.17 -13.72
CA ILE A 20 9.27 -0.37 -13.29
C ILE A 20 8.69 0.94 -12.76
N THR A 21 9.43 1.68 -11.93
CA THR A 21 9.05 3.02 -11.46
C THR A 21 8.78 3.95 -12.64
N ASP A 22 9.71 4.05 -13.60
CA ASP A 22 9.56 4.88 -14.80
C ASP A 22 8.28 4.51 -15.58
N TYR A 23 8.01 3.22 -15.73
CA TYR A 23 6.78 2.73 -16.39
C TYR A 23 5.50 3.09 -15.62
N ILE A 24 5.51 2.99 -14.28
CA ILE A 24 4.37 3.38 -13.44
C ILE A 24 4.12 4.88 -13.54
N GLU A 25 5.16 5.71 -13.52
CA GLU A 25 5.05 7.17 -13.66
C GLU A 25 4.48 7.57 -15.03
N GLU A 26 4.93 6.93 -16.11
CA GLU A 26 4.39 7.16 -17.45
C GLU A 26 2.91 6.73 -17.55
N THR A 27 2.57 5.59 -16.94
CA THR A 27 1.21 5.04 -16.96
C THR A 27 0.25 5.85 -16.09
N ASP A 28 0.70 6.36 -14.95
CA ASP A 28 -0.06 7.18 -14.00
C ASP A 28 0.14 8.69 -14.20
N SER A 29 0.26 9.14 -15.45
CA SER A 29 0.42 10.55 -15.81
C SER A 29 -0.69 11.50 -15.30
N THR A 30 -1.76 10.97 -14.69
CA THR A 30 -2.88 11.73 -14.11
C THR A 30 -2.99 11.55 -12.58
N ASP A 31 -1.94 11.05 -11.93
CA ASP A 31 -1.80 10.90 -10.48
C ASP A 31 -2.94 10.11 -9.80
N GLN A 32 -3.56 9.16 -10.52
CA GLN A 32 -4.65 8.35 -9.99
C GLN A 32 -4.15 7.33 -8.96
N ILE A 33 -3.00 6.69 -9.22
CA ILE A 33 -2.35 5.78 -8.26
C ILE A 33 -1.91 6.57 -7.04
N PHE A 34 -1.32 7.75 -7.24
CA PHE A 34 -0.98 8.64 -6.13
C PHE A 34 -2.21 8.99 -5.27
N GLY A 35 -3.32 9.37 -5.91
CA GLY A 35 -4.58 9.68 -5.23
C GLY A 35 -5.10 8.52 -4.37
N ILE A 36 -5.07 7.31 -4.91
CA ILE A 36 -5.49 6.08 -4.20
C ILE A 36 -4.58 5.78 -3.01
N VAL A 37 -3.27 5.78 -3.22
CA VAL A 37 -2.27 5.51 -2.17
C VAL A 37 -2.38 6.55 -1.06
N ARG A 38 -2.53 7.83 -1.42
CA ARG A 38 -2.70 8.92 -0.48
C ARG A 38 -3.98 8.78 0.36
N ALA A 39 -5.11 8.45 -0.27
CA ALA A 39 -6.37 8.27 0.45
C ALA A 39 -6.26 7.11 1.46
N PHE A 40 -5.69 5.98 1.03
CA PHE A 40 -5.47 4.83 1.90
C PHE A 40 -4.51 5.15 3.07
N TYR A 41 -3.40 5.84 2.78
CA TYR A 41 -2.48 6.37 3.78
C TYR A 41 -3.19 7.21 4.84
N ILE A 42 -4.09 8.12 4.44
CA ILE A 42 -4.84 8.96 5.39
C ILE A 42 -5.68 8.10 6.32
N CYS A 43 -6.35 7.06 5.81
CA CYS A 43 -7.11 6.13 6.63
C CYS A 43 -6.22 5.40 7.64
N VAL A 44 -5.09 4.84 7.20
CA VAL A 44 -4.14 4.15 8.09
C VAL A 44 -3.62 5.10 9.17
N LYS A 45 -3.21 6.31 8.78
CA LYS A 45 -2.74 7.33 9.71
C LYS A 45 -3.82 7.75 10.71
N MET A 46 -5.06 7.92 10.26
CA MET A 46 -6.17 8.24 11.17
C MET A 46 -6.38 7.15 12.22
N ILE A 47 -6.31 5.87 11.84
CA ILE A 47 -6.42 4.74 12.79
C ILE A 47 -5.29 4.84 13.82
N SER A 48 -4.02 4.94 13.36
CA SER A 48 -2.86 5.05 14.25
C SER A 48 -2.93 6.28 15.18
N ASP A 49 -3.32 7.44 14.67
CA ASP A 49 -3.32 8.68 15.44
C ASP A 49 -4.53 8.76 16.40
N LYS A 50 -5.71 8.28 16.00
CA LYS A 50 -6.96 8.43 16.77
C LYS A 50 -7.16 7.31 17.77
N LEU A 51 -6.67 6.10 17.49
CA LEU A 51 -6.80 4.93 18.35
C LEU A 51 -5.47 4.57 19.03
N ALA A 52 -4.63 5.58 19.29
CA ALA A 52 -3.34 5.42 19.96
C ALA A 52 -3.49 5.05 21.46
N ASP A 53 -2.48 4.37 22.01
CA ASP A 53 -2.41 4.01 23.44
C ASP A 53 -2.55 5.24 24.36
N ALA A 54 -1.98 6.38 23.96
CA ALA A 54 -2.10 7.65 24.69
C ALA A 54 -3.55 8.16 24.84
N LYS A 55 -4.50 7.60 24.08
CA LYS A 55 -5.94 7.90 24.14
C LYS A 55 -6.76 6.79 24.80
N GLY A 56 -6.10 5.77 25.36
CA GLY A 56 -6.74 4.66 26.08
C GLY A 56 -7.22 3.51 25.20
N PHE A 57 -6.77 3.44 23.95
CA PHE A 57 -7.09 2.33 23.04
C PHE A 57 -5.96 1.29 23.02
N SER A 58 -6.32 0.01 22.85
CA SER A 58 -5.34 -1.08 22.76
C SER A 58 -4.87 -1.31 21.32
N LEU A 59 -3.77 -2.05 21.19
CA LEU A 59 -3.29 -2.58 19.91
C LEU A 59 -4.36 -3.42 19.19
N GLU A 60 -5.04 -4.29 19.92
CA GLU A 60 -6.13 -5.15 19.39
C GLU A 60 -7.20 -4.33 18.68
N VAL A 61 -7.61 -3.19 19.27
CA VAL A 61 -8.57 -2.28 18.64
C VAL A 61 -8.01 -1.70 17.33
N ARG A 62 -6.73 -1.34 17.26
CA ARG A 62 -6.13 -0.84 16.01
C ARG A 62 -6.05 -1.93 14.95
N GLU A 63 -5.68 -3.15 15.33
CA GLU A 63 -5.64 -4.30 14.44
C GLU A 63 -7.02 -4.60 13.84
N ASP A 64 -8.09 -4.56 14.63
CA ASP A 64 -9.47 -4.74 14.15
C ASP A 64 -9.87 -3.68 13.12
N TYR A 65 -9.48 -2.42 13.33
CA TYR A 65 -9.75 -1.34 12.40
C TYR A 65 -8.92 -1.44 11.12
N PHE A 66 -7.65 -1.85 11.20
CA PHE A 66 -6.84 -2.13 10.02
C PHE A 66 -7.41 -3.32 9.22
N ASN A 67 -7.81 -4.39 9.90
CA ASN A 67 -8.49 -5.53 9.28
C ASN A 67 -9.75 -5.10 8.55
N THR A 68 -10.58 -4.28 9.20
CA THR A 68 -11.80 -3.73 8.60
C THR A 68 -11.50 -2.89 7.36
N LEU A 69 -10.49 -2.01 7.42
CA LEU A 69 -10.05 -1.19 6.29
C LEU A 69 -9.60 -2.07 5.11
N ILE A 70 -8.79 -3.10 5.37
CA ILE A 70 -8.31 -4.04 4.34
C ILE A 70 -9.49 -4.79 3.72
N ASN A 71 -10.40 -5.32 4.55
CA ASN A 71 -11.58 -6.07 4.09
C ASN A 71 -12.59 -5.21 3.32
N PHE A 72 -12.62 -3.90 3.55
CA PHE A 72 -13.46 -2.96 2.78
C PHE A 72 -12.80 -2.47 1.50
N THR A 73 -11.52 -2.74 1.30
CA THR A 73 -10.80 -2.35 0.10
C THR A 73 -10.80 -3.50 -0.89
N ASP A 74 -11.18 -3.22 -2.14
CA ASP A 74 -11.13 -4.24 -3.19
C ASP A 74 -9.70 -4.79 -3.33
N PHE A 75 -9.57 -6.10 -3.52
CA PHE A 75 -8.26 -6.73 -3.57
C PHE A 75 -7.37 -6.19 -4.71
N SER A 76 -7.96 -5.80 -5.85
CA SER A 76 -7.23 -5.15 -6.93
C SER A 76 -6.69 -3.77 -6.53
N GLN A 77 -7.44 -3.04 -5.70
CA GLN A 77 -7.01 -1.75 -5.15
C GLN A 77 -5.92 -1.94 -4.08
N ILE A 78 -5.98 -2.98 -3.24
CA ILE A 78 -4.90 -3.34 -2.33
C ILE A 78 -3.60 -3.61 -3.10
N ARG A 79 -3.65 -4.37 -4.19
CA ARG A 79 -2.47 -4.61 -5.03
C ARG A 79 -1.93 -3.34 -5.68
N LEU A 80 -2.80 -2.41 -6.07
CA LEU A 80 -2.40 -1.09 -6.56
C LEU A 80 -1.68 -0.26 -5.48
N ILE A 81 -2.20 -0.29 -4.25
CA ILE A 81 -1.57 0.36 -3.10
C ILE A 81 -0.20 -0.25 -2.82
N ILE A 82 -0.08 -1.59 -2.86
CA ILE A 82 1.20 -2.30 -2.66
C ILE A 82 2.22 -1.92 -3.73
N MET A 83 1.82 -1.83 -5.01
CA MET A 83 2.72 -1.33 -6.06
C MET A 83 3.19 0.09 -5.77
N GLY A 84 2.30 0.96 -5.30
CA GLY A 84 2.66 2.31 -4.85
C GLY A 84 3.68 2.29 -3.70
N ILE A 85 3.49 1.40 -2.71
CA ILE A 85 4.41 1.23 -1.58
C ILE A 85 5.78 0.67 -2.02
N GLN A 86 5.80 -0.20 -3.04
CA GLN A 86 7.00 -0.85 -3.52
C GLN A 86 7.88 0.08 -4.36
N PHE A 87 7.28 0.75 -5.35
CA PHE A 87 8.05 1.43 -6.40
C PHE A 87 8.11 2.94 -6.27
N MET A 88 7.21 3.55 -5.49
CA MET A 88 7.07 5.01 -5.45
C MET A 88 7.68 5.60 -4.18
N ASP A 89 8.50 6.66 -4.33
CA ASP A 89 9.11 7.37 -3.21
C ASP A 89 8.25 8.54 -2.69
N TRP A 90 6.97 8.25 -2.46
CA TRP A 90 6.03 9.22 -1.89
C TRP A 90 6.01 9.16 -0.37
N GLU A 91 5.68 10.28 0.28
CA GLU A 91 5.52 10.30 1.75
C GLU A 91 4.48 9.30 2.24
N ALA A 92 3.36 9.18 1.49
CA ALA A 92 2.32 8.19 1.77
C ALA A 92 2.85 6.75 1.71
N ALA A 93 3.64 6.42 0.68
CA ALA A 93 4.26 5.11 0.51
C ALA A 93 5.26 4.80 1.64
N ARG A 94 6.14 5.75 1.96
CA ARG A 94 7.12 5.62 3.06
C ARG A 94 6.45 5.43 4.42
N TYR A 95 5.36 6.16 4.69
CA TYR A 95 4.62 6.00 5.94
C TYR A 95 3.97 4.62 6.04
N LEU A 96 3.26 4.19 4.99
CA LEU A 96 2.60 2.88 4.95
C LEU A 96 3.61 1.75 5.17
N ARG A 97 4.76 1.78 4.50
CA ARG A 97 5.84 0.79 4.66
C ARG A 97 6.38 0.71 6.09
N LYS A 98 6.46 1.85 6.79
CA LYS A 98 7.02 1.94 8.15
C LYS A 98 6.00 1.66 9.24
N ASN A 99 4.71 1.60 8.92
CA ASN A 99 3.66 1.34 9.90
C ASN A 99 3.58 -0.17 10.20
N GLY A 100 4.32 -0.61 11.22
CA GLY A 100 4.47 -2.04 11.55
C GLY A 100 3.16 -2.73 11.90
N GLU A 101 2.23 -2.06 12.59
CA GLU A 101 0.91 -2.61 12.93
C GLU A 101 0.09 -2.88 11.67
N PHE A 102 0.00 -1.90 10.76
CA PHE A 102 -0.67 -2.06 9.47
C PHE A 102 -0.03 -3.17 8.63
N VAL A 103 1.31 -3.19 8.52
CA VAL A 103 2.04 -4.18 7.72
C VAL A 103 1.82 -5.60 8.28
N ALA A 104 1.78 -5.77 9.60
CA ALA A 104 1.49 -7.05 10.22
C ALA A 104 0.10 -7.56 9.82
N VAL A 105 -0.92 -6.70 9.89
CA VAL A 105 -2.30 -7.04 9.50
C VAL A 105 -2.40 -7.33 7.99
N LEU A 106 -1.74 -6.53 7.15
CA LEU A 106 -1.72 -6.73 5.70
C LEU A 106 -1.11 -8.10 5.32
N ASN A 107 0.01 -8.47 5.95
CA ASN A 107 0.64 -9.77 5.78
C ASN A 107 -0.27 -10.92 6.25
N ALA A 108 -0.94 -10.75 7.41
CA ALA A 108 -1.89 -11.74 7.93
C ALA A 108 -3.09 -11.94 6.99
N ALA A 109 -3.50 -10.90 6.26
CA ALA A 109 -4.51 -10.95 5.22
C ALA A 109 -4.02 -11.57 3.90
N GLY A 110 -2.76 -12.02 3.82
CA GLY A 110 -2.19 -12.67 2.63
C GLY A 110 -1.67 -11.72 1.56
N ALA A 111 -1.47 -10.44 1.89
CA ALA A 111 -0.96 -9.43 0.96
C ALA A 111 0.41 -8.91 1.45
N SER A 112 1.50 -9.50 0.95
CA SER A 112 2.85 -9.05 1.34
C SER A 112 3.25 -7.76 0.64
N LEU A 113 4.06 -6.95 1.32
CA LEU A 113 4.85 -5.95 0.62
C LEU A 113 5.87 -6.64 -0.30
N ASP A 114 6.20 -5.97 -1.39
CA ASP A 114 7.24 -6.38 -2.35
C ASP A 114 6.99 -7.70 -3.13
N PRO A 115 5.80 -7.94 -3.71
CA PRO A 115 5.53 -9.16 -4.46
C PRO A 115 6.06 -9.13 -5.92
N TYR A 116 6.63 -8.02 -6.40
CA TYR A 116 7.00 -7.79 -7.82
C TYR A 116 8.50 -7.68 -8.09
#